data_AF-A0A9J7H2I9-F1
#
_entry.id   AF-A0A9J7H2I9-F1
#
_cell.length_a   1.000
_cell.length_b   1.000
_cell.length_c   1.000
_cell.angle_alpha   90.00
_cell.angle_beta   90.00
_cell.angle_gamma   90.00
#
_symmetry.space_group_name_H-M   'P 1'
#
loop_
_entity.id
_entity.type
_entity.pdbx_description
1 polymer ?
#
loop_
_entity_poly.entity_id
_entity_poly.type
_entity_poly.pdbx_seq_one_letter_code
_entity_poly.pdbx_strand_id
1 'polypeptide(L)'
;MPRVLTLVRYFVKVAWAWTVCLLLPFIALTNYHLTGKAGLVLRRLSTLLVGTAIWYFCTALFSNIEHYTGSCYQSPALEGIRQEHQSKQQCHREGGFWHGFDISGHSFLLTFCALMIVEEMAVLDEVKTDRGHHLHTAITTLVVALGFLTLIWVWMFLCTAVYFHNLTQKVFGTFFGLLGWYGTYGYWYLKSFSPGLPPQSSSLTLKQDTYKK
;
A
#
# COMPACT_ATOMS: atom_id res chain seq x y z
N MET A 1 -13.17 -17.73 16.19
CA MET A 1 -13.09 -16.25 16.30
C MET A 1 -11.66 -15.71 16.47
N PRO A 2 -10.84 -16.11 17.47
CA PRO A 2 -9.47 -15.58 17.61
C PRO A 2 -8.54 -15.97 16.46
N ARG A 3 -8.68 -17.18 15.88
CA ARG A 3 -7.83 -17.65 14.77
C ARG A 3 -7.95 -16.80 13.49
N VAL A 4 -9.13 -16.26 13.19
CA VAL A 4 -9.35 -15.41 12.00
C VAL A 4 -8.67 -14.05 12.19
N LEU A 5 -8.78 -13.45 13.38
CA LEU A 5 -8.08 -12.20 13.69
C LEU A 5 -6.56 -12.35 13.63
N THR A 6 -6.03 -13.46 14.15
CA THR A 6 -4.60 -13.75 14.13
C THR A 6 -4.11 -13.93 12.69
N LEU A 7 -4.83 -14.71 11.87
CA LEU A 7 -4.50 -14.91 10.46
C LEU A 7 -4.47 -13.58 9.70
N VAL A 8 -5.50 -12.74 9.87
CA VAL A 8 -5.57 -11.41 9.26
C VAL A 8 -4.39 -10.56 9.69
N ARG A 9 -4.08 -10.53 11.00
CA ARG A 9 -2.98 -9.75 11.54
C ARG A 9 -1.60 -10.17 11.01
N TYR A 10 -1.35 -11.47 10.86
CA TYR A 10 -0.10 -11.95 10.27
C TYR A 10 -0.03 -11.69 8.77
N PHE A 11 -1.10 -11.99 8.04
CA PHE A 11 -1.11 -11.89 6.59
C PHE A 11 -0.99 -10.44 6.11
N VAL A 12 -1.56 -9.47 6.84
CA VAL A 12 -1.35 -8.04 6.52
C VAL A 12 0.10 -7.61 6.68
N LYS A 13 0.87 -8.16 7.63
CA LYS A 13 2.31 -7.83 7.75
C LYS A 13 3.11 -8.22 6.51
N VAL A 14 2.64 -9.25 5.80
CA VAL A 14 3.28 -9.76 4.58
C VAL A 14 2.60 -9.21 3.32
N ALA A 15 1.55 -8.38 3.45
CA ALA A 15 0.76 -7.90 2.31
C ALA A 15 1.60 -7.13 1.29
N TRP A 16 2.54 -6.30 1.78
CA TRP A 16 3.47 -5.60 0.90
C TRP A 16 4.34 -6.57 0.09
N ALA A 17 4.88 -7.61 0.73
CA ALA A 17 5.74 -8.58 0.06
C ALA A 17 4.99 -9.36 -1.03
N TRP A 18 3.75 -9.79 -0.78
CA TRP A 18 2.91 -10.43 -1.80
C TRP A 18 2.61 -9.49 -2.97
N THR A 19 2.33 -8.21 -2.67
CA THR A 19 2.06 -7.19 -3.69
C THR A 19 3.28 -6.95 -4.57
N VAL A 20 4.46 -6.78 -3.98
CA VAL A 20 5.74 -6.64 -4.72
C VAL A 20 6.06 -7.90 -5.52
N CYS A 21 5.86 -9.09 -4.94
CA CYS A 21 6.17 -10.37 -5.59
C CYS A 21 5.40 -10.56 -6.90
N LEU A 22 4.12 -10.14 -6.96
CA LEU A 22 3.32 -10.24 -8.17
C LEU A 22 3.50 -9.03 -9.11
N LEU A 23 3.61 -7.81 -8.58
CA LEU A 23 3.77 -6.61 -9.40
C LEU A 23 5.14 -6.54 -10.09
N LEU A 24 6.21 -7.02 -9.46
CA LEU A 24 7.56 -6.99 -10.05
C LEU A 24 7.63 -7.71 -11.40
N PRO A 25 7.28 -9.01 -11.52
CA PRO A 25 7.29 -9.69 -12.81
C PRO A 25 6.25 -9.12 -13.78
N PHE A 26 5.08 -8.68 -13.28
CA PHE A 26 4.05 -8.08 -14.11
C PHE A 26 4.51 -6.78 -14.78
N ILE A 27 5.04 -5.82 -14.01
CA ILE A 27 5.57 -4.55 -14.51
C ILE A 27 6.76 -4.82 -15.44
N ALA A 28 7.66 -5.73 -15.06
CA ALA A 28 8.82 -6.08 -15.87
C ALA A 28 8.42 -6.62 -17.25
N LEU A 29 7.52 -7.62 -17.30
CA LEU A 29 7.10 -8.27 -18.54
C LEU A 29 6.30 -7.32 -19.44
N THR A 30 5.32 -6.62 -18.89
CA THR A 30 4.45 -5.71 -19.66
C THR A 30 5.24 -4.55 -20.25
N ASN A 31 6.11 -3.90 -19.46
CA ASN A 31 6.87 -2.75 -19.94
C ASN A 31 8.05 -3.17 -20.84
N TYR A 32 8.67 -4.33 -20.61
CA TYR A 32 9.69 -4.85 -21.50
C TYR A 32 9.09 -5.19 -22.87
N HIS A 33 7.90 -5.79 -22.89
CA HIS A 33 7.20 -6.10 -24.13
C HIS A 33 6.83 -4.83 -24.91
N LEU A 34 6.31 -3.79 -24.24
CA LEU A 34 5.88 -2.56 -24.90
C LEU A 34 7.05 -1.66 -25.35
N THR A 35 8.13 -1.59 -24.56
CA THR A 35 9.22 -0.61 -24.81
C THR A 35 10.49 -1.22 -25.38
N GLY A 36 10.74 -2.52 -25.16
CA GLY A 36 11.98 -3.21 -25.53
C GLY A 36 13.25 -2.71 -24.82
N LYS A 37 13.15 -1.73 -23.91
CA LYS A 37 14.30 -1.02 -23.33
C LYS A 37 14.41 -1.26 -21.84
N ALA A 38 15.45 -1.98 -21.42
CA ALA A 38 15.71 -2.30 -20.01
C ALA A 38 15.79 -1.06 -19.10
N GLY A 39 16.34 0.05 -19.58
CA GLY A 39 16.41 1.30 -18.80
C GLY A 39 15.04 1.90 -18.47
N LEU A 40 14.07 1.82 -19.39
CA LEU A 40 12.70 2.28 -19.15
C LEU A 40 11.97 1.32 -18.19
N VAL A 41 12.20 0.02 -18.32
CA VAL A 41 11.65 -0.98 -17.40
C VAL A 41 12.17 -0.78 -15.98
N LEU A 42 13.48 -0.59 -15.80
CA LEU A 42 14.06 -0.34 -14.47
C LEU A 42 13.50 0.94 -13.84
N ARG A 43 13.31 1.98 -14.65
CA ARG A 43 12.63 3.20 -14.21
C ARG A 43 11.19 2.93 -13.77
N ARG A 44 10.41 2.12 -14.49
CA ARG A 44 9.06 1.71 -14.06
C ARG A 44 9.10 0.93 -12.75
N LEU A 45 10.01 -0.04 -12.63
CA LEU A 45 10.18 -0.85 -11.41
C LEU A 45 10.51 -0.02 -10.16
N SER A 46 11.09 1.17 -10.32
CA SER A 46 11.31 2.10 -9.20
C SER A 46 10.01 2.54 -8.50
N THR A 47 8.83 2.33 -9.10
CA THR A 47 7.52 2.49 -8.42
C THR A 47 7.42 1.62 -7.16
N LEU A 48 7.97 0.40 -7.19
CA LEU A 48 7.95 -0.51 -6.05
C LEU A 48 8.89 -0.03 -4.94
N LEU A 49 10.01 0.60 -5.30
CA LEU A 49 10.91 1.23 -4.33
C LEU A 49 10.21 2.42 -3.65
N VAL A 50 9.54 3.26 -4.44
CA VAL A 50 8.74 4.39 -3.94
C VAL A 50 7.64 3.90 -3.00
N GLY A 51 6.89 2.87 -3.39
CA GLY A 51 5.86 2.27 -2.54
C GLY A 51 6.41 1.75 -1.21
N THR A 52 7.58 1.13 -1.23
CA THR A 52 8.27 0.66 -0.02
C THR A 52 8.65 1.84 0.88
N ALA A 53 9.17 2.92 0.30
CA ALA A 53 9.52 4.13 1.05
C ALA A 53 8.30 4.80 1.69
N ILE A 54 7.19 4.92 0.96
CA ILE A 54 5.93 5.47 1.48
C ILE A 54 5.40 4.60 2.62
N TRP A 55 5.38 3.28 2.46
CA TRP A 55 4.95 2.36 3.51
C TRP A 55 5.79 2.50 4.78
N TYR A 56 7.11 2.51 4.64
CA TYR A 56 8.03 2.68 5.78
C TYR A 56 7.85 4.04 6.46
N PHE A 57 7.73 5.12 5.68
CA PHE A 57 7.52 6.46 6.22
C PHE A 57 6.18 6.59 6.96
N CYS A 58 5.08 6.15 6.35
CA CYS A 58 3.75 6.22 6.99
C CYS A 58 3.68 5.35 8.25
N THR A 59 4.26 4.16 8.25
CA THR A 59 4.28 3.31 9.46
C THR A 59 5.12 3.92 10.58
N ALA A 60 6.26 4.52 10.25
CA ALA A 60 7.05 5.29 11.21
C ALA A 60 6.26 6.50 11.74
N LEU A 61 5.56 7.22 10.88
CA LEU A 61 4.70 8.35 11.28
C LEU A 61 3.59 7.90 12.24
N PHE A 62 2.88 6.81 11.94
CA PHE A 62 1.83 6.29 12.81
C PHE A 62 2.36 5.90 14.19
N SER A 63 3.54 5.25 14.24
CA SER A 63 4.19 4.94 15.51
C SER A 63 4.59 6.19 16.30
N ASN A 64 5.00 7.26 15.62
CA ASN A 64 5.31 8.53 16.28
C ASN A 64 4.04 9.20 16.83
N ILE A 65 2.95 9.22 16.05
CA ILE A 65 1.66 9.77 16.49
C ILE A 65 1.15 9.05 17.73
N GLU A 66 1.19 7.71 17.75
CA GLU A 66 0.78 6.92 18.91
C GLU A 66 1.66 7.21 20.15
N HIS A 67 2.95 7.49 19.94
CA HIS A 67 3.88 7.85 21.01
C HIS A 67 3.63 9.24 21.58
N TYR A 68 3.30 10.23 20.75
CA TYR A 68 3.03 11.60 21.22
C TYR A 68 1.62 11.77 21.80
N THR A 69 0.63 11.05 21.28
CA THR A 69 -0.76 11.16 21.72
C THR A 69 -1.11 10.23 22.87
N GLY A 70 -0.18 9.34 23.25
CA GLY A 70 -0.44 8.33 24.26
C GLY A 70 -0.09 8.79 25.67
N SER A 71 -0.77 8.17 26.62
CA SER A 71 -0.48 8.32 28.04
C SER A 71 -0.38 6.94 28.70
N CYS A 72 0.42 6.86 29.76
CA CYS A 72 0.55 5.65 30.55
C CYS A 72 -0.58 5.58 31.59
N TYR A 73 -1.33 4.48 31.60
CA TYR A 73 -2.35 4.20 32.60
C TYR A 73 -1.90 3.01 33.46
N GLN A 74 -1.96 3.17 34.78
CA GLN A 74 -1.69 2.11 35.75
C GLN A 74 -3.00 1.73 36.46
N SER A 75 -3.21 0.43 36.72
CA SER A 75 -4.43 -0.07 37.38
C SER A 75 -4.58 0.55 38.79
N PRO A 76 -5.81 0.94 39.23
CA PRO A 76 -6.03 1.80 40.41
C PRO A 76 -5.72 1.17 41.78
N ALA A 77 -5.02 0.04 41.85
CA ALA A 77 -4.67 -0.63 43.10
C ALA A 77 -3.41 -0.09 43.79
N LEU A 78 -2.72 0.91 43.23
CA LEU A 78 -1.53 1.49 43.86
C LEU A 78 -1.60 3.02 43.87
N GLU A 79 -1.95 3.52 45.05
CA GLU A 79 -2.07 4.93 45.42
C GLU A 79 -0.69 5.58 45.42
N GLY A 80 -0.47 6.57 44.56
CA GLY A 80 0.78 7.31 44.52
C GLY A 80 0.90 8.20 43.30
N ILE A 81 0.76 9.51 43.52
CA ILE A 81 1.09 10.60 42.59
C ILE A 81 2.43 10.28 41.90
N ARG A 82 2.45 9.97 40.59
CA ARG A 82 3.73 9.86 39.88
C ARG A 82 3.64 10.01 38.36
N GLN A 83 4.27 11.09 37.92
CA GLN A 83 4.89 11.45 36.63
C GLN A 83 4.35 10.82 35.34
N GLU A 84 4.00 11.71 34.40
CA GLU A 84 3.96 11.44 32.97
C GLU A 84 5.23 10.69 32.52
N HIS A 85 5.14 9.36 32.36
CA HIS A 85 6.20 8.59 31.73
C HIS A 85 6.41 9.11 30.30
N GLN A 86 7.56 9.72 30.04
CA GLN A 86 7.92 10.28 28.73
C GLN A 86 8.01 9.22 27.61
N SER A 87 7.97 7.92 27.91
CA SER A 87 8.07 6.89 26.88
C SER A 87 7.23 5.63 27.10
N LYS A 88 6.64 5.14 26.00
CA LYS A 88 5.90 3.87 25.88
C LYS A 88 6.68 2.67 26.46
N GLN A 89 7.99 2.62 26.26
CA GLN A 89 8.83 1.53 26.77
C GLN A 89 8.93 1.53 28.30
N GLN A 90 9.04 2.71 28.92
CA GLN A 90 9.13 2.83 30.37
C GLN A 90 7.78 2.49 31.03
N CYS A 91 6.68 2.95 30.46
CA CYS A 91 5.32 2.59 30.88
C CYS A 91 5.11 1.07 30.93
N HIS A 92 5.50 0.35 29.88
CA HIS A 92 5.36 -1.10 29.85
C HIS A 92 6.29 -1.84 30.83
N ARG A 93 7.50 -1.31 31.09
CA ARG A 93 8.43 -1.89 32.06
C ARG A 93 7.89 -1.84 33.49
N GLU A 94 7.10 -0.82 33.81
CA GLU A 94 6.49 -0.63 35.13
C GLU A 94 5.11 -1.32 35.25
N GLY A 95 4.72 -2.11 34.25
CA GLY A 95 3.45 -2.84 34.25
C GLY A 95 2.23 -2.00 33.85
N GLY A 96 2.46 -0.79 33.34
CA GLY A 96 1.42 0.11 32.83
C GLY A 96 0.95 -0.25 31.41
N PHE A 97 -0.24 0.23 31.07
CA PHE A 97 -0.84 0.14 29.74
C PHE A 97 -0.75 1.49 29.04
N TRP A 98 -0.14 1.50 27.85
CA TRP A 98 -0.08 2.70 27.02
C TRP A 98 -1.36 2.83 26.20
N HIS A 99 -2.07 3.95 26.33
CA HIS A 99 -3.28 4.23 25.55
C HIS A 99 -3.11 5.56 24.81
N GLY A 100 -3.06 5.49 23.48
CA GLY A 100 -2.91 6.63 22.59
C GLY A 100 -3.68 6.45 21.29
N PHE A 101 -3.65 7.46 20.42
CA PHE A 101 -4.32 7.40 19.14
C PHE A 101 -3.51 6.55 18.14
N ASP A 102 -3.88 5.28 18.01
CA ASP A 102 -3.27 4.33 17.09
C ASP A 102 -3.95 4.36 15.71
N ILE A 103 -3.28 4.90 14.69
CA ILE A 103 -3.77 4.87 13.31
C ILE A 103 -3.64 3.46 12.75
N SER A 104 -4.70 2.94 12.13
CA SER A 104 -4.70 1.58 11.60
C SER A 104 -3.76 1.43 10.40
N GLY A 105 -2.52 1.02 10.67
CA GLY A 105 -1.53 0.68 9.64
C GLY A 105 -1.99 -0.44 8.72
N HIS A 106 -2.87 -1.33 9.19
CA HIS A 106 -3.50 -2.37 8.36
C HIS A 106 -4.46 -1.78 7.33
N SER A 107 -5.31 -0.83 7.74
CA SER A 107 -6.24 -0.15 6.84
C SER A 107 -5.49 0.65 5.77
N PHE A 108 -4.42 1.33 6.19
CA PHE A 108 -3.49 2.02 5.29
C PHE A 108 -2.89 1.08 4.25
N LEU A 109 -2.19 0.03 4.69
CA LEU A 109 -1.44 -0.85 3.80
C LEU A 109 -2.35 -1.59 2.82
N LEU A 110 -3.49 -2.10 3.28
CA LEU A 110 -4.45 -2.80 2.42
C LEU A 110 -5.04 -1.89 1.35
N THR A 111 -5.44 -0.67 1.73
CA THR A 111 -5.95 0.33 0.78
C THR A 111 -4.89 0.71 -0.24
N PHE A 112 -3.67 1.00 0.23
CA PHE A 112 -2.56 1.42 -0.62
C PHE A 112 -2.16 0.33 -1.63
N CYS A 113 -2.01 -0.93 -1.18
CA CYS A 113 -1.71 -2.04 -2.06
C CYS A 113 -2.81 -2.28 -3.10
N ALA A 114 -4.08 -2.27 -2.70
CA ALA A 114 -5.19 -2.49 -3.62
C ALA A 114 -5.23 -1.43 -4.73
N LEU A 115 -5.10 -0.15 -4.38
CA LEU A 115 -5.07 0.95 -5.35
C LEU A 115 -3.86 0.88 -6.28
N MET A 116 -2.67 0.57 -5.74
CA MET A 116 -1.46 0.39 -6.54
C MET A 116 -1.61 -0.75 -7.56
N ILE A 117 -2.18 -1.89 -7.16
CA ILE A 117 -2.43 -3.01 -8.07
C ILE A 117 -3.41 -2.59 -9.17
N VAL A 118 -4.52 -1.94 -8.82
CA VAL A 118 -5.53 -1.47 -9.79
C VAL A 118 -4.92 -0.51 -10.82
N GLU A 119 -4.10 0.44 -10.38
CA GLU A 119 -3.41 1.36 -11.30
C GLU A 119 -2.45 0.64 -12.24
N GLU A 120 -1.55 -0.19 -11.71
CA GLU A 120 -0.56 -0.88 -12.55
C GLU A 120 -1.24 -1.82 -13.56
N MET A 121 -2.39 -2.40 -13.21
CA MET A 121 -3.17 -3.23 -14.13
C MET A 121 -3.81 -2.44 -15.29
N ALA A 122 -3.83 -1.11 -15.27
CA ALA A 122 -4.40 -0.31 -16.37
C ALA A 122 -3.65 -0.46 -17.70
N VAL A 123 -2.41 -0.98 -17.69
CA VAL A 123 -1.64 -1.31 -18.91
C VAL A 123 -2.27 -2.45 -19.72
N LEU A 124 -3.24 -3.16 -19.16
CA LEU A 124 -3.80 -4.37 -19.77
C LEU A 124 -4.46 -4.14 -21.13
N ASP A 125 -5.03 -2.95 -21.34
CA ASP A 125 -5.71 -2.63 -22.60
C ASP A 125 -4.72 -2.48 -23.77
N GLU A 126 -3.48 -2.04 -23.51
CA GLU A 126 -2.41 -2.02 -24.51
C GLU A 126 -1.93 -3.43 -24.86
N VAL A 127 -1.75 -4.28 -23.84
CA VAL A 127 -1.15 -5.61 -24.01
C VAL A 127 -2.07 -6.62 -24.70
N LYS A 128 -3.40 -6.44 -24.64
CA LYS A 128 -4.37 -7.31 -25.35
C LYS A 128 -4.20 -7.30 -26.89
N THR A 129 -3.48 -6.32 -27.43
CA THR A 129 -3.40 -6.06 -28.87
C THR A 129 -2.33 -6.88 -29.61
N ASP A 130 -1.31 -7.41 -28.93
CA ASP A 130 -0.17 -8.09 -29.58
C ASP A 130 0.00 -9.56 -29.15
N ARG A 131 0.15 -10.48 -30.11
CA ARG A 131 -0.19 -11.91 -29.92
C ARG A 131 1.00 -12.87 -30.02
N GLY A 132 1.77 -12.96 -28.94
CA GLY A 132 2.65 -14.10 -28.64
C GLY A 132 2.01 -15.07 -27.63
N HIS A 133 1.81 -16.35 -28.01
CA HIS A 133 1.00 -17.31 -27.23
C HIS A 133 1.51 -17.55 -25.79
N HIS A 134 2.82 -17.72 -25.59
CA HIS A 134 3.41 -17.96 -24.27
C HIS A 134 3.40 -16.72 -23.37
N LEU A 135 3.79 -15.56 -23.91
CA LEU A 135 3.84 -14.31 -23.16
C LEU A 135 2.44 -13.86 -22.74
N HIS A 136 1.47 -13.96 -23.64
CA HIS A 136 0.07 -13.64 -23.36
C HIS A 136 -0.47 -14.51 -22.21
N THR A 137 -0.15 -15.81 -22.21
CA THR A 137 -0.55 -16.73 -21.13
C THR A 137 0.08 -16.34 -19.80
N ALA A 138 1.37 -16.00 -19.79
CA ALA A 138 2.08 -15.58 -18.58
C ALA A 138 1.52 -14.26 -18.00
N ILE A 139 1.29 -13.24 -18.84
CA ILE A 139 0.72 -11.97 -18.42
C ILE A 139 -0.71 -12.17 -17.91
N THR A 140 -1.53 -12.96 -18.63
CA THR A 140 -2.91 -13.26 -18.20
C THR A 140 -2.92 -13.95 -16.83
N THR A 141 -2.02 -14.90 -16.61
CA THR A 141 -1.89 -15.58 -15.31
C THR A 141 -1.55 -14.60 -14.19
N LEU A 142 -0.61 -13.67 -14.43
CA LEU A 142 -0.25 -12.63 -13.46
C LEU A 142 -1.41 -11.68 -13.18
N VAL A 143 -2.18 -11.30 -14.20
CA VAL A 143 -3.36 -10.42 -14.07
C VAL A 143 -4.44 -11.08 -13.22
N VAL A 144 -4.73 -12.37 -13.48
CA VAL A 144 -5.67 -13.14 -12.68
C VAL A 144 -5.18 -13.20 -11.23
N ALA A 145 -3.89 -13.51 -11.00
CA ALA A 145 -3.31 -13.55 -9.66
C ALA A 145 -3.39 -12.20 -8.93
N LEU A 146 -3.09 -11.08 -9.61
CA LEU A 146 -3.21 -9.72 -9.07
C LEU A 146 -4.66 -9.34 -8.76
N GLY A 147 -5.61 -9.77 -9.60
CA GLY A 147 -7.04 -9.61 -9.36
C GLY A 147 -7.49 -10.35 -8.10
N PHE A 148 -7.12 -11.63 -7.96
CA PHE A 148 -7.38 -12.39 -6.74
C PHE A 148 -6.72 -11.76 -5.50
N LEU A 149 -5.48 -11.29 -5.63
CA LEU A 149 -4.78 -10.62 -4.53
C LEU A 149 -5.51 -9.34 -4.09
N THR A 150 -5.98 -8.54 -5.06
CA THR A 150 -6.80 -7.34 -4.79
C THR A 150 -8.11 -7.69 -4.08
N LEU A 151 -8.80 -8.74 -4.52
CA LEU A 151 -10.01 -9.23 -3.84
C LEU A 151 -9.73 -9.67 -2.40
N ILE A 152 -8.60 -10.34 -2.16
CA ILE A 152 -8.16 -10.70 -0.81
C ILE A 152 -7.92 -9.44 0.03
N TRP A 153 -7.27 -8.41 -0.51
CA TRP A 153 -7.04 -7.15 0.21
C TRP A 153 -8.34 -6.42 0.57
N VAL A 154 -9.28 -6.34 -0.36
CA VAL A 154 -10.60 -5.76 -0.10
C VAL A 154 -11.35 -6.57 0.95
N TRP A 155 -11.35 -7.90 0.83
CA TRP A 155 -11.98 -8.78 1.81
C TRP A 155 -11.38 -8.61 3.22
N MET A 156 -10.06 -8.60 3.32
CA MET A 156 -9.38 -8.38 4.59
C MET A 156 -9.65 -7.00 5.17
N PHE A 157 -9.72 -5.97 4.33
CA PHE A 157 -10.10 -4.63 4.74
C PHE A 157 -11.52 -4.64 5.33
N LEU A 158 -12.49 -5.26 4.66
CA LEU A 158 -13.86 -5.41 5.15
C LEU A 158 -13.91 -6.18 6.47
N CYS A 159 -13.18 -7.29 6.60
CA CYS A 159 -13.06 -7.98 7.88
C CYS A 159 -12.51 -7.05 8.97
N THR A 160 -11.44 -6.29 8.70
CA THR A 160 -10.91 -5.33 9.67
C THR A 160 -11.90 -4.21 9.99
N ALA A 161 -12.73 -3.81 9.03
CA ALA A 161 -13.77 -2.80 9.22
C ALA A 161 -14.91 -3.31 10.14
N VAL A 162 -15.34 -4.56 9.96
CA VAL A 162 -16.45 -5.15 10.74
C VAL A 162 -16.04 -5.59 12.15
N TYR A 163 -14.84 -6.16 12.32
CA TYR A 163 -14.47 -6.83 13.58
C TYR A 163 -13.80 -5.94 14.63
N PHE A 164 -13.39 -4.72 14.30
CA PHE A 164 -12.69 -3.83 15.24
C PHE A 164 -13.56 -2.62 15.60
N HIS A 165 -13.57 -2.19 16.86
CA HIS A 165 -14.53 -1.19 17.35
C HIS A 165 -14.19 0.27 16.97
N ASN A 166 -12.92 0.60 16.72
CA ASN A 166 -12.51 1.99 16.44
C ASN A 166 -12.60 2.33 14.95
N LEU A 167 -13.71 2.92 14.51
CA LEU A 167 -13.89 3.35 13.12
C LEU A 167 -12.94 4.50 12.73
N THR A 168 -12.73 5.47 13.62
CA THR A 168 -11.88 6.64 13.36
C THR A 168 -10.45 6.24 12.99
N GLN A 169 -9.86 5.32 13.73
CA GLN A 169 -8.50 4.81 13.48
C GLN A 169 -8.36 4.18 12.08
N LYS A 170 -9.42 3.55 11.57
CA LYS A 170 -9.45 2.95 10.23
C LYS A 170 -9.62 4.01 9.15
N VAL A 171 -10.51 4.98 9.37
CA VAL A 171 -10.73 6.10 8.45
C VAL A 171 -9.43 6.85 8.19
N PHE A 172 -8.67 7.16 9.26
CA PHE A 172 -7.35 7.78 9.10
C PHE A 172 -6.37 6.88 8.34
N GLY A 173 -6.32 5.58 8.66
CA GLY A 173 -5.48 4.63 7.92
C GLY A 173 -5.80 4.61 6.42
N THR A 174 -7.07 4.45 6.07
CA THR A 174 -7.55 4.48 4.67
C THR A 174 -7.25 5.82 4.00
N PHE A 175 -7.45 6.93 4.70
CA PHE A 175 -7.14 8.27 4.20
C PHE A 175 -5.66 8.41 3.83
N PHE A 176 -4.74 7.97 4.69
CA PHE A 176 -3.31 7.95 4.36
C PHE A 176 -2.99 7.02 3.17
N GLY A 177 -3.76 5.94 3.00
CA GLY A 177 -3.60 5.03 1.87
C GLY A 177 -3.98 5.71 0.55
N LEU A 178 -5.12 6.39 0.54
CA LEU A 178 -5.58 7.22 -0.59
C LEU A 178 -4.61 8.37 -0.87
N LEU A 179 -4.11 9.04 0.17
CA LEU A 179 -3.16 10.15 0.02
C LEU A 179 -1.83 9.68 -0.58
N GLY A 180 -1.30 8.54 -0.11
CA GLY A 180 -0.10 7.94 -0.67
C GLY A 180 -0.26 7.59 -2.15
N TRP A 181 -1.38 6.97 -2.50
CA TRP A 181 -1.72 6.64 -3.90
C TRP A 181 -1.91 7.90 -4.77
N TYR A 182 -2.69 8.87 -4.31
CA TYR A 182 -2.96 10.09 -5.06
C TYR A 182 -1.68 10.93 -5.23
N GLY A 183 -0.85 11.00 -4.19
CA GLY A 183 0.45 11.68 -4.25
C GLY A 183 1.38 11.06 -5.28
N THR A 184 1.41 9.72 -5.40
CA THR A 184 2.20 9.03 -6.42
C THR A 184 1.52 9.09 -7.79
N TYR A 185 0.45 8.33 -8.01
CA TYR A 185 -0.19 8.15 -9.31
C TYR A 185 -0.92 9.41 -9.79
N GLY A 186 -1.60 10.12 -8.90
CA GLY A 186 -2.37 11.32 -9.25
C GLY A 186 -1.54 12.59 -9.48
N TYR A 187 -0.31 12.67 -8.94
CA TYR A 187 0.48 13.90 -8.99
C TYR A 187 1.94 13.71 -9.42
N TRP A 188 2.72 12.90 -8.69
CA TRP A 188 4.16 12.80 -8.92
C TRP A 188 4.49 12.03 -10.20
N TYR A 189 3.79 10.93 -10.46
CA TYR A 189 4.04 10.03 -11.59
C TYR A 189 3.71 10.64 -12.96
N LEU A 190 3.03 11.78 -12.96
CA LEU A 190 2.82 12.62 -14.13
C LEU A 190 4.10 13.39 -14.57
N LYS A 191 5.11 13.50 -13.69
CA LYS A 191 6.33 14.28 -13.96
C LYS A 191 7.39 13.45 -14.69
N SER A 192 8.21 14.12 -15.51
CA SER A 192 9.23 13.50 -16.38
C SER A 192 10.40 12.84 -15.66
N PHE A 193 10.60 13.07 -14.36
CA PHE A 193 11.66 12.47 -13.54
C PHE A 193 11.17 11.32 -12.64
N SER A 194 9.86 11.08 -12.60
CA SER A 194 9.23 10.06 -11.77
C SER A 194 9.31 8.65 -12.39
N PRO A 195 8.90 7.59 -11.69
CA PRO A 195 8.70 6.26 -12.30
C PRO A 195 7.76 6.29 -13.51
N GLY A 196 6.88 7.28 -13.62
CA GLY A 196 5.89 7.46 -14.70
C GLY A 196 4.52 6.85 -14.34
N LEU A 197 3.56 6.96 -15.25
CA LEU A 197 2.33 6.18 -15.19
C LEU A 197 2.45 4.88 -16.00
N PRO A 198 1.62 3.86 -15.68
CA PRO A 198 1.42 2.71 -16.58
C PRO A 198 1.02 3.21 -17.97
N PRO A 199 1.54 2.63 -19.06
CA PRO A 199 1.13 2.99 -20.41
C PRO A 199 -0.40 2.82 -20.56
N GLN A 200 -1.10 3.92 -20.88
CA GLN A 200 -2.54 3.92 -21.19
C GLN A 200 -2.77 4.63 -22.53
N SER A 201 -3.63 4.06 -23.36
CA SER A 201 -4.01 4.53 -24.72
C SER A 201 -4.46 5.99 -24.74
N SER A 202 -5.14 6.44 -23.69
CA SER A 202 -5.66 7.79 -23.51
C SER A 202 -4.58 8.86 -23.38
N SER A 203 -3.38 8.52 -22.88
CA SER A 203 -2.26 9.46 -22.73
C SER A 203 -1.45 9.66 -24.02
N LEU A 204 -1.47 8.67 -24.92
CA LEU A 204 -0.79 8.73 -26.22
C LEU A 204 -1.56 9.59 -27.22
N THR A 205 -2.89 9.54 -27.20
CA THR A 205 -3.73 10.38 -28.07
C THR A 205 -3.57 11.87 -27.74
N LEU A 206 -3.54 12.22 -26.45
CA LEU A 206 -3.39 13.61 -26.02
C LEU A 206 -1.98 14.19 -26.28
N LYS A 207 -0.93 13.34 -26.20
CA LYS A 207 0.44 13.74 -26.59
C LYS A 207 0.61 13.87 -28.10
N GLN A 208 -0.04 13.01 -28.88
CA GLN A 208 0.01 13.06 -30.34
C GLN A 208 -0.72 14.30 -30.89
N ASP A 209 -1.79 14.73 -30.24
CA ASP A 209 -2.51 15.98 -30.58
C ASP A 209 -1.76 17.24 -30.17
N THR A 210 -0.97 17.18 -29.08
CA THR A 210 -0.13 18.32 -28.65
C THR A 210 1.09 18.53 -29.55
N TYR A 211 1.58 17.48 -30.22
CA TYR A 211 2.72 17.57 -31.15
C TYR A 211 2.28 17.85 -32.61
N LYS A 212 0.98 17.76 -32.90
CA LYS A 212 0.37 18.06 -34.21
C LYS A 212 -0.25 19.46 -34.29
N LYS A 213 -0.16 20.26 -33.23
CA LYS A 213 -0.49 21.69 -33.23
C LYS A 213 0.79 22.51 -33.15
#